data_AF-A0A7X7NJU7-F1
#
_entry.id   AF-A0A7X7NJU7-F1
#
_cell.length_a   1.000
_cell.length_b   1.000
_cell.length_c   1.000
_cell.angle_alpha   90.00
_cell.angle_beta   90.00
_cell.angle_gamma   90.00
#
_symmetry.space_group_name_H-M   'P 1'
#
loop_
_entity.id
_entity.type
_entity.pdbx_description
1 polymer ?
#
loop_
_entity_poly.entity_id
_entity_poly.type
_entity_poly.pdbx_seq_one_letter_code
_entity_poly.pdbx_strand_id
1 'polypeptide(L)'
;MNMGLTGFYRLYLSILAGALAYYTLKPAWWVWVTGAILFRIIWFAAEKRIENVRERKWLNRHSQSFKDLLGPYGIRIINKAESDPAIRKSLSEVFTPNINKLKAAVDQLQIMDTLYNAGMRPGGDTYLLHDLKLKYGKYRLEKISCNQKQYSGD
;
A
#
# COMPACT_ATOMS: atom_id res chain seq x y z
N MET A 1 5.04 5.48 9.35
CA MET A 1 4.56 6.87 9.51
C MET A 1 3.79 6.90 10.81
N ASN A 2 4.25 7.69 11.78
CA ASN A 2 3.62 7.80 13.09
C ASN A 2 2.16 8.24 12.94
N MET A 3 1.23 7.33 13.21
CA MET A 3 -0.22 7.55 13.07
C MET A 3 -0.75 8.72 13.93
N GLY A 4 -0.08 9.05 15.03
CA GLY A 4 -0.48 10.13 15.93
C GLY A 4 -0.20 11.54 15.41
N LEU A 5 0.94 11.77 14.77
CA LEU A 5 1.36 13.10 14.29
C LEU A 5 0.52 13.60 13.12
N THR A 6 0.12 12.71 12.20
CA THR A 6 -0.78 13.06 11.10
C THR A 6 -2.23 13.26 11.56
N GLY A 7 -2.68 12.53 12.58
CA GLY A 7 -4.02 12.68 13.15
C GLY A 7 -4.26 14.05 13.78
N PHE A 8 -3.32 14.53 14.60
CA PHE A 8 -3.38 15.87 15.21
C PHE A 8 -3.41 16.98 14.15
N TYR A 9 -2.54 16.91 13.14
CA TYR A 9 -2.48 17.91 12.08
C TYR A 9 -3.77 17.99 11.23
N ARG A 10 -4.41 16.84 11.00
CA ARG A 10 -5.69 16.73 10.26
C ARG A 10 -6.85 17.44 10.99
N LEU A 11 -6.89 17.33 12.32
CA LEU A 11 -7.94 17.94 13.12
C LEU A 11 -7.81 19.47 13.13
N TYR A 12 -6.60 19.99 13.34
CA TYR A 12 -6.34 21.44 13.32
C TYR A 12 -6.60 22.08 11.95
N LEU A 13 -6.17 21.44 10.86
CA LEU A 13 -6.47 21.94 9.51
C LEU A 13 -7.97 21.98 9.21
N SER A 14 -8.74 20.99 9.69
CA SER A 14 -10.19 20.98 9.49
C SER A 14 -10.90 22.10 10.27
N ILE A 15 -10.46 22.39 11.49
CA ILE A 15 -10.98 23.49 12.31
C ILE A 15 -10.62 24.84 11.69
N LEU A 16 -9.40 24.99 11.18
CA LEU A 16 -8.93 26.20 10.52
C LEU A 16 -9.65 26.46 9.19
N ALA A 17 -9.91 25.42 8.41
CA ALA A 17 -10.72 25.50 7.19
C ALA A 17 -12.18 25.90 7.48
N GLY A 18 -12.77 25.33 8.54
CA GLY A 18 -14.09 25.77 9.02
C GLY A 18 -14.08 27.24 9.43
N ALA A 19 -13.06 27.69 10.17
CA ALA A 19 -12.94 29.07 10.64
C ALA A 19 -12.79 30.08 9.48
N LEU A 20 -12.02 29.72 8.45
CA LEU A 20 -11.91 30.48 7.19
C LEU A 20 -13.25 30.56 6.45
N ALA A 21 -14.02 29.46 6.40
CA ALA A 21 -15.34 29.45 5.78
C ALA A 21 -16.33 30.34 6.53
N TYR A 22 -16.31 30.33 7.86
CA TYR A 22 -17.14 31.17 8.71
C TYR A 22 -16.88 32.68 8.52
N TYR A 23 -15.62 33.07 8.29
CA TYR A 23 -15.24 34.47 8.09
C TYR A 23 -15.61 35.00 6.68
N THR A 24 -15.63 34.14 5.67
CA THR A 24 -15.83 34.52 4.26
C THR A 24 -17.29 34.43 3.80
N LEU A 25 -18.05 33.45 4.31
CA LEU A 25 -19.45 33.22 3.96
C LEU A 25 -20.28 33.49 5.21
N LYS A 26 -20.81 34.71 5.33
CA LYS A 26 -21.73 35.25 6.38
C LYS A 26 -21.81 34.43 7.68
N PRO A 27 -21.48 35.00 8.85
CA PRO A 27 -21.26 34.28 10.10
C PRO A 27 -22.50 33.49 10.54
N ALA A 28 -22.58 32.24 10.11
CA ALA A 28 -23.56 31.26 10.51
C ALA A 28 -22.79 30.05 11.01
N TRP A 29 -23.07 29.64 12.24
CA TRP A 29 -22.35 28.54 12.89
C TRP A 29 -22.41 27.23 12.08
N TRP A 30 -23.49 27.02 11.31
CA TRP A 30 -23.63 25.90 10.37
C TRP A 30 -22.59 25.88 9.24
N VAL A 31 -22.11 27.04 8.76
CA VAL A 31 -21.08 27.15 7.72
C VAL A 31 -19.74 26.62 8.22
N TRP A 32 -19.44 26.84 9.51
CA TRP A 32 -18.23 26.35 10.15
C TRP A 32 -18.22 24.81 10.22
N VAL A 33 -19.31 24.22 10.71
CA VAL A 33 -19.46 22.77 10.87
C VAL A 33 -19.45 22.07 9.51
N THR A 34 -20.22 22.57 8.54
CA THR A 34 -20.29 21.98 7.19
C THR A 34 -18.98 22.12 6.44
N GLY A 35 -18.27 23.25 6.58
CA GLY A 35 -16.95 23.46 6.01
C GLY A 35 -15.91 22.47 6.55
N ALA A 36 -15.88 22.26 7.87
CA ALA A 36 -14.96 21.28 8.49
C ALA A 36 -15.26 19.84 8.05
N ILE A 37 -16.53 19.45 7.95
CA ILE A 37 -16.95 18.12 7.48
C ILE A 37 -16.59 17.91 6.02
N LEU A 38 -16.92 18.87 5.14
CA LEU A 38 -16.60 18.79 3.71
C LEU A 38 -15.10 18.71 3.47
N PHE A 39 -14.32 19.54 4.16
CA PHE A 39 -12.85 19.49 4.08
C PHE A 39 -12.32 18.09 4.44
N ARG A 40 -12.87 17.47 5.49
CA ARG A 40 -12.47 16.12 5.92
C ARG A 40 -12.81 15.05 4.89
N ILE A 41 -13.99 15.14 4.26
CA ILE A 41 -14.40 14.22 3.18
C ILE A 41 -13.49 14.39 1.96
N ILE A 42 -13.23 15.63 1.53
CA ILE A 42 -12.36 15.94 0.39
C ILE A 42 -10.94 15.45 0.66
N TRP A 43 -10.42 15.69 1.87
CA TRP A 43 -9.10 15.25 2.27
C TRP A 43 -8.98 13.72 2.26
N PHE A 44 -9.97 13.02 2.81
CA PHE A 44 -10.01 11.56 2.80
C PHE A 44 -10.07 11.01 1.37
N ALA A 45 -10.88 11.63 0.50
CA ALA A 45 -10.93 11.28 -0.91
C ALA A 45 -9.59 11.51 -1.63
N ALA A 46 -8.90 12.62 -1.32
CA ALA A 46 -7.59 12.93 -1.85
C ALA A 46 -6.54 11.89 -1.41
N GLU A 47 -6.48 11.54 -0.13
CA GLU A 47 -5.58 10.50 0.38
C GLU A 47 -5.82 9.16 -0.31
N LYS A 48 -7.07 8.74 -0.42
CA LYS A 48 -7.45 7.49 -1.10
C LYS A 48 -7.09 7.51 -2.58
N ARG A 49 -7.21 8.67 -3.25
CA ARG A 49 -6.82 8.83 -4.65
C ARG A 49 -5.31 8.74 -4.83
N ILE A 50 -4.54 9.37 -3.96
CA ILE A 50 -3.06 9.31 -3.97
C ILE A 50 -2.58 7.88 -3.72
N GLU A 51 -3.17 7.16 -2.76
CA GLU A 51 -2.83 5.77 -2.47
C GLU A 51 -3.08 4.88 -3.71
N ASN A 52 -4.26 4.98 -4.33
CA ASN A 52 -4.60 4.23 -5.55
C ASN A 52 -3.66 4.52 -6.72
N VAL A 53 -3.28 5.79 -6.94
CA VAL A 53 -2.34 6.16 -8.02
C VAL A 53 -0.95 5.57 -7.75
N ARG A 54 -0.50 5.63 -6.50
CA ARG A 54 0.78 5.06 -6.08
C ARG A 54 0.81 3.54 -6.26
N GLU A 55 -0.25 2.84 -5.85
CA GLU A 55 -0.40 1.40 -6.03
C GLU A 55 -0.37 1.01 -7.51
N ARG A 56 -1.13 1.70 -8.37
CA ARG A 56 -1.10 1.47 -9.83
C ARG A 56 0.30 1.69 -10.40
N LYS A 57 0.99 2.75 -9.97
CA LYS A 57 2.35 3.03 -10.42
C LYS A 57 3.32 1.92 -10.03
N TRP A 58 3.21 1.37 -8.82
CA TRP A 58 4.06 0.26 -8.38
C TRP A 58 3.73 -1.04 -9.09
N LEU A 59 2.44 -1.32 -9.31
CA LEU A 59 1.99 -2.46 -10.09
C LEU A 59 2.54 -2.40 -11.52
N ASN A 60 2.40 -1.27 -12.22
CA ASN A 60 2.91 -1.12 -13.58
C ASN A 60 4.44 -1.27 -13.69
N ARG A 61 5.18 -0.88 -12.64
CA ARG A 61 6.65 -1.03 -12.62
C ARG A 61 7.12 -2.46 -12.42
N HIS A 62 6.36 -3.28 -11.68
CA HIS A 62 6.80 -4.62 -11.28
C HIS A 62 6.00 -5.74 -11.97
N SER A 63 4.90 -5.41 -12.64
CA SER A 63 4.00 -6.38 -13.28
C SER A 63 4.75 -7.27 -14.26
N GLN A 64 5.61 -6.71 -15.11
CA GLN A 64 6.36 -7.49 -16.10
C GLN A 64 7.31 -8.48 -15.43
N SER A 65 8.20 -8.01 -14.55
CA SER A 65 9.13 -8.89 -13.85
C SER A 65 8.43 -9.93 -12.97
N PHE A 66 7.24 -9.60 -12.43
CA PHE A 66 6.43 -10.54 -11.68
C PHE A 66 5.83 -11.63 -12.58
N LYS A 67 5.31 -11.26 -13.76
CA LYS A 67 4.80 -12.18 -14.78
C LYS A 67 5.91 -13.11 -15.28
N ASP A 68 7.07 -12.57 -15.58
CA ASP A 68 8.21 -13.34 -16.12
C ASP A 68 8.72 -14.38 -15.11
N LEU A 69 8.80 -14.01 -13.82
CA LEU A 69 9.29 -14.90 -12.76
C LEU A 69 8.28 -16.01 -12.40
N LEU A 70 7.00 -15.68 -12.34
CA LEU A 70 5.96 -16.55 -11.77
C LEU A 70 5.07 -17.20 -12.83
N GLY A 71 5.31 -16.90 -14.11
CA GLY A 71 4.66 -17.53 -15.24
C GLY A 71 3.13 -17.39 -15.24
N PRO A 72 2.38 -18.47 -15.59
CA PRO A 72 0.93 -18.42 -15.73
C PRO A 72 0.17 -17.94 -14.49
N TYR A 73 0.65 -18.32 -13.29
CA TYR A 73 0.03 -17.92 -12.03
C TYR A 73 0.29 -16.44 -11.71
N GLY A 74 1.48 -15.95 -12.04
CA GLY A 74 1.81 -14.52 -11.95
C GLY A 74 0.93 -13.67 -12.86
N ILE A 75 0.73 -14.11 -14.11
CA ILE A 75 -0.14 -13.45 -15.08
C ILE A 75 -1.58 -13.39 -14.58
N ARG A 76 -2.13 -14.52 -14.10
CA ARG A 76 -3.50 -14.57 -13.57
C ARG A 76 -3.71 -13.59 -12.42
N ILE A 77 -2.76 -13.51 -11.49
CA ILE A 77 -2.88 -12.63 -10.32
C ILE A 77 -2.72 -11.15 -10.69
N ILE A 78 -1.83 -10.81 -11.62
CA ILE A 78 -1.73 -9.43 -12.11
C ILE A 78 -3.00 -9.00 -12.82
N ASN A 79 -3.55 -9.84 -13.70
CA ASN A 79 -4.81 -9.54 -14.38
C ASN A 79 -5.96 -9.35 -13.37
N LYS A 80 -5.98 -10.16 -12.30
CA LYS A 80 -6.93 -9.99 -11.20
C LYS A 80 -6.69 -8.70 -10.40
N ALA A 81 -5.44 -8.28 -10.24
CA ALA A 81 -5.10 -7.01 -9.57
C ALA A 81 -5.43 -5.76 -10.39
N GLU A 82 -5.57 -5.89 -11.71
CA GLU A 82 -6.02 -4.79 -12.57
C GLU A 82 -7.52 -4.47 -12.33
N SER A 83 -8.33 -5.51 -12.11
CA SER A 83 -9.77 -5.39 -11.83
C SER A 83 -10.09 -5.25 -10.34
N ASP A 84 -9.36 -5.93 -9.46
CA ASP A 84 -9.61 -5.95 -8.01
C ASP A 84 -8.61 -5.05 -7.24
N PRO A 85 -9.09 -3.92 -6.65
CA PRO A 85 -8.24 -3.04 -5.87
C PRO A 85 -7.69 -3.68 -4.58
N ALA A 86 -8.38 -4.67 -4.00
CA ALA A 86 -7.91 -5.34 -2.79
C ALA A 86 -6.65 -6.18 -3.06
N ILE A 87 -6.64 -6.91 -4.18
CA ILE A 87 -5.48 -7.71 -4.62
C ILE A 87 -4.33 -6.78 -5.01
N ARG A 88 -4.62 -5.68 -5.72
CA ARG A 88 -3.61 -4.66 -6.03
C ARG A 88 -2.96 -4.11 -4.77
N LYS A 89 -3.76 -3.75 -3.78
CA LYS A 89 -3.27 -3.24 -2.50
C LYS A 89 -2.38 -4.27 -1.79
N SER A 90 -2.80 -5.54 -1.76
CA SER A 90 -2.02 -6.65 -1.19
C SER A 90 -0.68 -6.87 -1.92
N LEU A 91 -0.65 -6.81 -3.25
CA LEU A 91 0.61 -6.90 -4.02
C LEU A 91 1.53 -5.69 -3.82
N SER A 92 0.95 -4.52 -3.56
CA SER A 92 1.71 -3.28 -3.36
C SER A 92 2.67 -3.34 -2.17
N GLU A 93 2.41 -4.23 -1.20
CA GLU A 93 3.29 -4.51 -0.05
C GLU A 93 4.65 -5.01 -0.50
N VAL A 94 4.68 -5.91 -1.49
CA VAL A 94 5.91 -6.52 -2.03
C VAL A 94 6.45 -5.73 -3.22
N PHE A 95 5.63 -4.92 -3.90
CA PHE A 95 6.07 -4.00 -4.96
C PHE A 95 6.60 -2.67 -4.43
N THR A 96 6.67 -2.52 -3.11
CA THR A 96 7.21 -1.30 -2.51
C THR A 96 8.67 -1.08 -2.93
N PRO A 97 9.06 0.16 -3.27
CA PRO A 97 10.47 0.48 -3.56
C PRO A 97 11.33 0.54 -2.29
N ASN A 98 10.72 0.66 -1.11
CA ASN A 98 11.45 0.79 0.15
C ASN A 98 11.87 -0.60 0.67
N ILE A 99 13.19 -0.83 0.72
CA ILE A 99 13.80 -2.12 1.09
C ILE A 99 13.43 -2.54 2.51
N ASN A 100 13.43 -1.61 3.47
CA ASN A 100 13.09 -1.92 4.86
C ASN A 100 11.64 -2.37 5.00
N LYS A 101 10.72 -1.73 4.25
CA LYS A 101 9.31 -2.15 4.20
C LYS A 101 9.14 -3.50 3.49
N LEU A 102 9.89 -3.72 2.41
CA LEU A 102 9.89 -4.99 1.70
C LEU A 102 10.35 -6.13 2.62
N LYS A 103 11.44 -5.92 3.38
CA LYS A 103 11.95 -6.89 4.34
C LYS A 103 10.92 -7.22 5.41
N ALA A 104 10.34 -6.19 6.05
CA ALA A 104 9.30 -6.38 7.05
C ALA A 104 8.07 -7.13 6.48
N ALA A 105 7.65 -6.82 5.24
CA ALA A 105 6.55 -7.53 4.59
C ALA A 105 6.91 -9.00 4.29
N VAL A 106 8.13 -9.29 3.83
CA VAL A 106 8.59 -10.66 3.60
C VAL A 106 8.66 -11.45 4.91
N ASP A 107 9.18 -10.86 5.98
CA ASP A 107 9.24 -11.50 7.29
C ASP A 107 7.84 -11.85 7.81
N GLN A 108 6.87 -10.94 7.66
CA GLN A 108 5.47 -11.21 8.00
C GLN A 108 4.88 -12.35 7.15
N LEU A 109 5.17 -12.35 5.84
CA LEU A 109 4.71 -13.42 4.96
C LEU A 109 5.32 -14.77 5.34
N GLN A 110 6.59 -14.82 5.76
CA GLN A 110 7.24 -16.03 6.25
C GLN A 110 6.61 -16.55 7.54
N ILE A 111 6.30 -15.66 8.49
CA ILE A 111 5.59 -16.06 9.72
C ILE A 111 4.21 -16.62 9.37
N MET A 112 3.50 -16.05 8.40
CA MET A 112 2.23 -16.64 7.96
C MET A 112 2.40 -17.97 7.24
N ASP A 113 3.50 -18.15 6.50
CA ASP A 113 3.82 -19.41 5.83
C ASP A 113 4.04 -20.56 6.82
N THR A 114 4.75 -20.29 7.92
CA THR A 114 4.95 -21.28 8.99
C THR A 114 3.62 -21.66 9.66
N LEU A 115 2.71 -20.69 9.85
CA LEU A 115 1.36 -20.94 10.35
C LEU A 115 0.51 -21.76 9.38
N TYR A 116 0.65 -21.53 8.07
CA TYR A 116 -0.06 -22.31 7.05
C TYR A 116 0.43 -23.75 6.97
N ASN A 117 1.75 -23.94 7.07
CA ASN A 117 2.36 -25.28 7.13
C ASN A 117 2.00 -26.01 8.42
N ALA A 118 1.70 -25.29 9.51
CA ALA A 118 1.17 -25.84 10.76
C ALA A 118 -0.33 -26.19 10.71
N GLY A 119 -1.01 -26.01 9.56
CA GLY A 119 -2.38 -26.46 9.32
C GLY A 119 -3.42 -25.34 9.15
N MET A 120 -3.06 -24.07 9.31
CA MET A 120 -4.00 -22.93 9.18
C MET A 120 -4.08 -22.37 7.75
N ARG A 121 -4.11 -23.23 6.73
CA ARG A 121 -4.03 -22.80 5.33
C ARG A 121 -5.34 -22.13 4.86
N PRO A 122 -5.30 -20.89 4.34
CA PRO A 122 -6.47 -20.24 3.77
C PRO A 122 -6.84 -20.87 2.42
N GLY A 123 -8.12 -20.81 2.06
CA GLY A 123 -8.62 -21.41 0.82
C GLY A 123 -8.12 -20.73 -0.46
N GLY A 124 -7.94 -21.54 -1.50
CA GLY A 124 -7.91 -21.15 -2.91
C GLY A 124 -6.92 -20.04 -3.29
N ASP A 125 -7.46 -18.97 -3.89
CA ASP A 125 -6.70 -17.85 -4.46
C ASP A 125 -5.91 -17.04 -3.41
N THR A 126 -6.33 -17.06 -2.13
CA THR A 126 -5.67 -16.30 -1.05
C THR A 126 -4.32 -16.90 -0.70
N TYR A 127 -4.24 -18.23 -0.65
CA TYR A 127 -2.97 -18.94 -0.45
C TYR A 127 -2.04 -18.72 -1.65
N LEU A 128 -2.58 -18.82 -2.88
CA LEU A 128 -1.79 -18.57 -4.09
C LEU A 128 -1.20 -17.15 -4.09
N LEU A 129 -2.01 -16.14 -3.74
CA LEU A 129 -1.53 -14.77 -3.64
C LEU A 129 -0.41 -14.63 -2.60
N HIS A 130 -0.55 -15.26 -1.43
CA HIS A 130 0.48 -15.25 -0.39
C HIS A 130 1.79 -15.90 -0.86
N ASP A 131 1.74 -17.10 -1.45
CA ASP A 131 2.91 -17.82 -1.94
C ASP A 131 3.65 -17.03 -3.03
N LEU A 132 2.91 -16.47 -3.99
CA LEU A 132 3.50 -15.65 -5.05
C LEU A 132 4.12 -14.35 -4.52
N LYS A 133 3.49 -13.71 -3.52
CA LYS A 133 4.06 -12.55 -2.82
C LYS A 133 5.36 -12.92 -2.13
N LEU A 134 5.40 -14.06 -1.43
CA LEU A 134 6.58 -14.53 -0.71
C LEU A 134 7.75 -14.82 -1.66
N LYS A 135 7.48 -15.57 -2.74
CA LYS A 135 8.47 -15.91 -3.78
C LYS A 135 9.07 -14.66 -4.43
N TYR A 136 8.22 -13.74 -4.86
CA TYR A 136 8.69 -12.50 -5.49
C TYR A 136 9.43 -11.59 -4.52
N GLY A 137 8.96 -11.49 -3.27
CA GLY A 137 9.61 -10.69 -2.23
C GLY A 137 11.02 -11.18 -1.91
N LYS A 138 11.20 -12.49 -1.75
CA LYS A 138 12.52 -13.12 -1.55
C LYS A 138 13.45 -12.84 -2.74
N TYR A 139 12.98 -13.08 -3.96
CA TYR A 139 13.74 -12.80 -5.18
C TYR A 139 14.25 -11.34 -5.24
N ARG A 140 13.40 -10.37 -4.89
CA ARG A 140 13.81 -8.95 -4.88
C ARG A 140 14.87 -8.66 -3.82
N LEU A 141 14.72 -9.21 -2.61
CA LEU A 141 15.71 -9.04 -1.55
C LEU A 141 17.06 -9.66 -1.91
N GLU A 142 17.04 -10.85 -2.52
CA GLU A 142 18.25 -11.54 -3.01
C GLU A 142 18.95 -10.73 -4.10
N LYS A 143 18.21 -10.23 -5.10
CA LYS A 143 18.76 -9.39 -6.16
C LYS A 143 19.41 -8.11 -5.63
N ILE A 144 18.78 -7.47 -4.64
CA ILE A 144 19.32 -6.27 -4.01
C ILE A 144 20.59 -6.59 -3.21
N SER A 145 20.58 -7.69 -2.46
CA SER A 145 21.73 -8.14 -1.66
C SER A 145 22.93 -8.53 -2.54
N CYS A 146 22.67 -9.16 -3.69
CA CYS A 146 23.69 -9.49 -4.69
C CYS A 146 24.34 -8.22 -5.27
N ASN A 147 23.52 -7.25 -5.68
CA ASN A 147 24.02 -5.96 -6.17
C ASN A 147 24.87 -5.24 -5.11
N GLN A 148 24.47 -5.26 -3.83
CA GLN A 148 25.26 -4.63 -2.77
C GLN A 148 26.64 -5.27 -2.57
N LYS A 149 26.74 -6.61 -2.64
CA LYS A 149 28.04 -7.31 -2.56
C LYS A 149 28.98 -6.93 -3.70
N GLN A 150 28.43 -6.65 -4.89
CA GLN A 150 29.22 -6.26 -6.06
C GLN A 150 29.76 -4.82 -5.97
N TYR A 151 29.16 -3.96 -5.15
CA TYR A 151 29.64 -2.58 -4.88
C TYR A 151 30.38 -2.43 -3.55
N SER A 152 30.54 -3.50 -2.78
CA SER A 152 31.32 -3.53 -1.52
C SER A 152 32.59 -4.37 -1.65
N GLY A 153 32.95 -4.76 -2.88
CA GLY A 153 34.22 -5.40 -3.20
C GLY A 153 35.21 -4.37 -3.73
N ASP A 154 35.73 -3.54 -2.82
CA ASP A 154 37.07 -2.94 -2.84
C ASP A 154 37.74 -3.31 -1.51
#